data_AF-A0A4R6VNY4-F1
#
_entry.id   AF-A0A4R6VNY4-F1
#
_cell.length_a   1.000
_cell.length_b   1.000
_cell.length_c   1.000
_cell.angle_alpha   90.00
_cell.angle_beta   90.00
_cell.angle_gamma   90.00
#
_symmetry.space_group_name_H-M   'P 1'
#
loop_
_entity.id
_entity.type
_entity.pdbx_description
1 polymer ?
#
loop_
_entity_poly.entity_id
_entity_poly.type
_entity_poly.pdbx_seq_one_letter_code
_entity_poly.pdbx_strand_id
1 'polypeptide(L)'
;MATNSPARQEHGGDTGGEIAHHDSHLPAPVVVKGISSDDEPSVAWGWHAHYPKVARLSGFVVAAVLLIMLWGNHEGRQEEIWLVGLAIGFFALSLGAIIRSRTSWRR
;
A
#
# COMPACT_ATOMS: atom_id res chain seq x y z
N MET A 1 -21.31 -2.52 52.06
CA MET A 1 -20.92 -2.49 50.64
C MET A 1 -21.51 -1.23 50.02
N ALA A 2 -20.72 -0.15 49.95
CA ALA A 2 -21.06 1.08 49.26
C ALA A 2 -20.00 1.28 48.17
N THR A 3 -20.46 1.45 46.94
CA THR A 3 -19.64 1.57 45.72
C THR A 3 -19.06 2.99 45.61
N ASN A 4 -17.78 3.09 45.27
CA ASN A 4 -17.02 4.33 45.13
C ASN A 4 -17.30 4.98 43.75
N SER A 5 -17.76 6.23 43.74
CA SER A 5 -17.53 7.15 42.62
C SER A 5 -16.11 7.73 42.70
N PRO A 6 -15.45 7.97 41.55
CA PRO A 6 -15.01 9.34 41.29
C PRO A 6 -15.03 9.80 39.80
N ALA A 7 -15.20 11.11 39.66
CA ALA A 7 -14.58 12.02 38.69
C ALA A 7 -14.97 11.99 37.20
N ARG A 8 -15.96 12.85 36.89
CA ARG A 8 -16.09 13.69 35.70
C ARG A 8 -14.73 14.31 35.30
N GLN A 9 -14.30 14.10 34.05
CA GLN A 9 -13.31 14.95 33.38
C GLN A 9 -14.03 15.71 32.26
N GLU A 10 -14.15 17.02 32.45
CA GLU A 10 -14.44 17.96 31.37
C GLU A 10 -13.11 18.60 30.95
N HIS A 11 -12.80 18.54 29.66
CA HIS A 11 -11.85 19.45 29.05
C HIS A 11 -12.56 20.12 27.88
N GLY A 12 -12.97 21.37 28.12
CA GLY A 12 -13.50 22.26 27.09
C GLY A 12 -12.39 22.98 26.33
N GLY A 13 -12.81 23.57 25.21
CA GLY A 13 -12.31 24.84 24.69
C GLY A 13 -11.34 24.76 23.52
N ASP A 14 -11.82 25.13 22.32
CA ASP A 14 -11.34 26.27 21.49
C ASP A 14 -11.51 25.98 19.97
N THR A 15 -12.63 26.29 19.31
CA THR A 15 -12.97 27.53 18.57
C THR A 15 -11.89 28.18 17.68
N GLY A 16 -11.99 27.96 16.36
CA GLY A 16 -11.66 29.04 15.41
C GLY A 16 -11.02 28.63 14.09
N GLY A 17 -11.84 28.59 13.03
CA GLY A 17 -11.43 29.03 11.69
C GLY A 17 -11.11 27.97 10.64
N GLU A 18 -12.15 27.34 10.09
CA GLU A 18 -12.27 27.09 8.64
C GLU A 18 -13.73 26.66 8.38
N ILE A 19 -14.59 27.63 8.10
CA ILE A 19 -15.95 27.36 7.58
C ILE A 19 -15.81 26.96 6.11
N ALA A 20 -15.43 25.70 5.88
CA ALA A 20 -15.77 25.03 4.63
C ALA A 20 -17.28 24.75 4.64
N HIS A 21 -17.95 25.11 3.56
CA HIS A 21 -19.40 24.98 3.36
C HIS A 21 -19.87 23.57 3.78
N HIS A 22 -20.64 23.50 4.87
CA HIS A 22 -21.07 22.27 5.51
C HIS A 22 -22.36 21.76 4.83
N ASP A 23 -22.21 20.99 3.76
CA ASP A 23 -23.31 20.26 3.12
C ASP A 23 -23.68 19.06 4.01
N SER A 24 -24.58 19.30 4.97
CA SER A 24 -24.99 18.42 6.08
C SER A 24 -25.76 17.13 5.70
N HIS A 25 -25.69 16.68 4.44
CA HIS A 25 -26.45 15.53 3.93
C HIS A 25 -25.58 14.34 3.54
N LEU A 26 -24.25 14.49 3.53
CA LEU A 26 -23.34 13.40 3.19
C LEU A 26 -22.87 12.70 4.48
N PRO A 27 -22.93 11.35 4.54
CA PRO A 27 -22.43 10.62 5.70
C PRO A 27 -20.94 10.94 5.91
N ALA A 28 -20.52 11.07 7.16
CA ALA A 28 -19.13 11.38 7.51
C ALA A 28 -18.13 10.45 6.79
N PRO A 29 -17.00 10.97 6.28
CA PRO A 29 -16.09 10.19 5.46
C PRO A 29 -15.52 9.00 6.25
N VAL A 30 -15.63 7.81 5.67
CA VAL A 30 -15.10 6.58 6.28
C VAL A 30 -13.59 6.54 6.02
N VAL A 31 -12.80 6.74 7.09
CA VAL A 31 -11.34 6.68 7.02
C VAL A 31 -10.87 5.28 7.38
N VAL A 32 -10.23 4.59 6.43
CA VAL A 32 -9.63 3.26 6.65
C VAL A 32 -8.14 3.33 6.35
N LYS A 33 -7.30 2.98 7.35
CA LYS A 33 -5.82 2.98 7.23
C LYS A 33 -5.24 4.31 6.72
N GLY A 34 -5.88 5.44 7.06
CA GLY A 34 -5.40 6.79 6.73
C GLY A 34 -5.82 7.30 5.35
N ILE A 35 -6.70 6.60 4.63
CA ILE A 35 -7.29 7.05 3.37
C ILE A 35 -8.77 7.41 3.64
N SER A 36 -9.18 8.60 3.23
CA SER A 36 -10.56 9.09 3.36
C SER A 36 -11.43 8.58 2.22
N SER A 37 -12.71 8.32 2.50
CA SER A 37 -13.71 8.04 1.46
C SER A 37 -13.94 9.22 0.50
N ASP A 38 -13.53 10.44 0.89
CA ASP A 38 -13.56 11.62 0.01
C ASP A 38 -12.47 11.55 -1.09
N ASP A 39 -11.31 10.97 -0.78
CA ASP A 39 -10.22 10.80 -1.76
C ASP A 39 -10.49 9.60 -2.69
N GLU A 40 -11.05 8.52 -2.14
CA GLU A 40 -11.39 7.32 -2.91
C GLU A 40 -12.67 6.64 -2.34
N PRO A 41 -13.81 6.68 -3.06
CA PRO A 41 -15.11 6.24 -2.52
C PRO A 41 -15.20 4.71 -2.31
N SER A 42 -14.35 3.94 -2.97
CA SER A 42 -14.28 2.47 -2.85
C SER A 42 -13.47 1.99 -1.63
N VAL A 43 -12.91 2.90 -0.83
CA VAL A 43 -12.25 2.58 0.44
C VAL A 43 -13.18 1.78 1.38
N ALA A 44 -14.49 2.06 1.33
CA ALA A 44 -15.50 1.33 2.09
C ALA A 44 -15.67 -0.15 1.68
N TRP A 45 -15.35 -0.54 0.44
CA TRP A 45 -15.45 -1.92 -0.03
C TRP A 45 -14.21 -2.78 0.29
N GLY A 46 -13.10 -2.17 0.72
CA GLY A 46 -11.99 -2.90 1.35
C GLY A 46 -10.96 -3.57 0.43
N TRP A 47 -11.09 -3.47 -0.90
CA TRP A 47 -10.13 -4.04 -1.87
C TRP A 47 -8.85 -3.18 -2.05
N HIS A 48 -8.84 -1.93 -1.57
CA HIS A 48 -7.75 -0.95 -1.74
C HIS A 48 -6.59 -1.13 -0.76
N ALA A 49 -6.23 -2.37 -0.44
CA ALA A 49 -5.19 -2.63 0.54
C ALA A 49 -3.79 -2.38 -0.06
N HIS A 50 -3.13 -1.31 0.41
CA HIS A 50 -1.77 -0.97 -0.02
C HIS A 50 -0.71 -1.73 0.80
N TYR A 51 0.01 -2.66 0.15
CA TYR A 51 1.06 -3.46 0.77
C TYR A 51 2.43 -3.17 0.14
N PRO A 52 3.13 -2.10 0.56
CA PRO A 52 4.39 -1.68 -0.08
C PRO A 52 5.50 -2.72 0.06
N LYS A 53 5.47 -3.55 1.11
CA LYS A 53 6.44 -4.64 1.30
C LYS A 53 6.22 -5.79 0.30
N VAL A 54 4.96 -6.17 0.08
CA VAL A 54 4.59 -7.24 -0.86
C VAL A 54 4.85 -6.79 -2.29
N ALA A 55 4.51 -5.55 -2.63
CA ALA A 55 4.80 -4.95 -3.93
C ALA A 55 6.30 -4.89 -4.26
N ARG A 56 7.17 -4.75 -3.25
CA ARG A 56 8.63 -4.81 -3.44
C ARG A 56 9.14 -6.22 -3.66
N LEU A 57 8.50 -7.22 -3.05
CA LEU A 57 8.93 -8.62 -3.14
C LEU A 57 8.40 -9.32 -4.40
N SER A 58 7.26 -8.89 -4.93
CA SER A 58 6.57 -9.55 -6.05
C SER A 58 7.45 -9.75 -7.28
N GLY A 59 8.24 -8.75 -7.68
CA GLY A 59 9.10 -8.89 -8.84
C GLY A 59 10.28 -9.85 -8.63
N PHE A 60 10.77 -10.03 -7.40
CA PHE A 60 11.75 -11.09 -7.09
C PHE A 60 11.12 -12.48 -7.16
N VAL A 61 9.86 -12.62 -6.71
CA VAL A 61 9.12 -13.89 -6.80
C VAL A 61 8.91 -14.28 -8.27
N VAL A 62 8.47 -13.33 -9.11
CA VAL A 62 8.31 -13.57 -10.55
C VAL A 62 9.65 -13.96 -11.19
N ALA A 63 10.73 -13.24 -10.89
CA ALA A 63 12.06 -13.58 -11.40
C ALA A 63 12.50 -14.99 -10.96
N ALA A 64 12.25 -15.39 -9.71
CA ALA A 64 12.56 -16.73 -9.22
C ALA A 64 11.78 -17.83 -9.96
N VAL A 65 10.49 -17.62 -10.20
CA VAL A 65 9.65 -18.56 -10.98
C VAL A 65 10.18 -18.72 -12.41
N LEU A 66 10.53 -17.62 -13.07
CA LEU A 66 11.10 -17.65 -14.42
C LEU A 66 12.43 -18.43 -14.48
N LEU A 67 13.27 -18.33 -13.44
CA LEU A 67 14.50 -19.10 -13.35
C LEU A 67 14.25 -20.59 -13.08
N ILE A 68 13.23 -20.94 -12.30
CA ILE A 68 12.83 -22.34 -12.08
C ILE A 68 12.38 -22.98 -13.41
N MET A 69 11.72 -22.20 -14.27
CA MET A 69 11.27 -22.67 -15.59
C MET A 69 12.43 -23.01 -16.55
N LEU A 70 13.68 -22.71 -16.21
CA LEU A 70 14.85 -23.18 -16.97
C LEU A 70 15.08 -24.69 -16.83
N TRP A 71 14.53 -25.32 -15.79
CA TRP A 71 14.57 -26.78 -15.64
C TRP A 71 13.36 -27.41 -16.32
N GLY A 72 13.58 -28.18 -17.38
CA GLY A 72 12.52 -28.86 -18.12
C GLY A 72 12.97 -29.37 -19.49
N ASN A 73 12.01 -29.76 -20.32
CA ASN A 73 12.24 -30.23 -21.68
C ASN A 73 12.45 -29.05 -22.65
N HIS A 74 13.59 -28.37 -22.53
CA HIS A 74 14.00 -27.31 -23.46
C HIS A 74 14.69 -27.96 -24.67
N GLU A 75 14.07 -27.89 -25.85
CA GLU A 75 14.70 -28.36 -27.10
C GLU A 75 15.51 -27.25 -27.81
N GLY A 76 15.27 -25.99 -27.45
CA GLY A 76 15.90 -24.82 -28.09
C GLY A 76 16.33 -23.75 -27.08
N ARG A 77 17.35 -22.98 -27.45
CA ARG A 77 17.92 -21.92 -26.60
C ARG A 77 17.05 -20.67 -26.51
N GLN A 78 16.04 -20.55 -27.36
CA GLN A 78 15.21 -19.36 -27.49
C GLN A 78 14.39 -19.15 -26.22
N GLU A 79 13.83 -20.23 -25.67
CA GLU A 79 13.01 -20.19 -24.46
C GLU A 79 13.85 -19.75 -23.26
N GLU A 80 15.05 -20.30 -23.11
CA GLU A 80 16.04 -19.94 -22.09
C GLU A 80 16.43 -18.45 -22.17
N ILE A 81 16.69 -17.93 -23.38
CA ILE A 81 17.06 -16.52 -23.57
C ILE A 81 15.93 -15.59 -23.11
N TRP A 82 14.69 -15.91 -23.45
CA TRP A 82 13.53 -15.11 -23.03
C TRP A 82 13.28 -15.20 -21.53
N LEU A 83 13.36 -16.40 -20.94
CA LEU A 83 13.19 -16.61 -19.49
C LEU A 83 14.26 -15.86 -18.70
N VAL A 84 15.53 -15.97 -19.08
CA VAL A 84 16.64 -15.25 -18.44
C VAL A 84 16.50 -13.74 -18.63
N GLY A 85 16.18 -13.28 -19.84
CA GLY A 85 16.00 -11.85 -20.14
C GLY A 85 14.88 -11.23 -19.29
N LEU A 86 13.73 -11.90 -19.20
CA LEU A 86 12.61 -11.44 -18.38
C LEU A 86 12.95 -11.49 -16.88
N ALA A 87 13.61 -12.55 -16.41
CA ALA A 87 14.03 -12.66 -15.01
C ALA A 87 14.95 -11.50 -14.59
N ILE A 88 15.93 -11.16 -15.44
CA ILE A 88 16.83 -10.01 -15.21
C ILE A 88 16.02 -8.70 -15.21
N GLY A 89 15.08 -8.54 -16.14
CA GLY A 89 14.21 -7.36 -16.21
C GLY A 89 13.41 -7.14 -14.92
N PHE A 90 12.71 -8.17 -14.43
CA PHE A 90 11.95 -8.09 -13.18
C PHE A 90 12.84 -7.85 -11.96
N PHE A 91 14.02 -8.49 -11.92
CA PHE A 91 14.98 -8.28 -10.85
C PHE A 91 15.49 -6.83 -10.81
N ALA A 92 15.86 -6.29 -11.98
CA ALA A 92 16.35 -4.91 -12.11
C ALA A 92 15.26 -3.88 -11.74
N LEU A 93 14.01 -4.08 -12.18
CA LEU A 93 12.89 -3.22 -11.81
C LEU A 93 12.65 -3.22 -10.30
N SER A 94 12.66 -4.39 -9.68
CA SER A 94 12.44 -4.53 -8.23
C SER A 94 13.56 -3.88 -7.42
N LEU A 95 14.81 -4.09 -7.84
CA LEU A 95 15.97 -3.48 -7.21
C LEU A 95 15.98 -1.96 -7.39
N GLY A 96 15.65 -1.47 -8.59
CA GLY A 96 15.53 -0.05 -8.91
C GLY A 96 14.43 0.64 -8.09
N ALA A 97 13.28 -0.02 -7.90
CA ALA A 97 12.21 0.47 -7.04
C ALA A 97 12.67 0.61 -5.58
N ILE A 98 13.42 -0.36 -5.06
CA ILE A 98 14.00 -0.30 -3.71
C ILE A 98 15.00 0.86 -3.61
N ILE A 99 15.92 1.00 -4.56
CA ILE A 99 16.93 2.07 -4.56
C ILE A 99 16.26 3.46 -4.61
N ARG A 100 15.26 3.64 -5.49
CA ARG A 100 14.50 4.88 -5.60
C ARG A 100 13.76 5.23 -4.31
N SER A 101 13.19 4.23 -3.63
CA SER A 101 12.48 4.46 -2.36
C SER A 101 13.38 5.00 -1.24
N ARG A 102 14.69 4.81 -1.32
CA ARG A 102 15.66 5.33 -0.34
C ARG A 102 16.03 6.80 -0.59
N THR A 103 15.69 7.35 -1.75
CA THR A 103 16.03 8.72 -2.18
C THR A 103 14.87 9.71 -2.14
N SER A 104 13.71 9.32 -1.58
CA SER A 104 12.51 10.18 -1.55
C SER A 104 12.63 11.42 -0.66
N TRP A 105 13.53 11.42 0.34
CA TRP A 105 13.76 12.53 1.27
C TRP A 105 14.41 13.78 0.67
N ARG A 106 14.77 13.73 -0.62
CA ARG A 106 15.40 14.84 -1.36
C ARG A 106 14.41 15.61 -2.24
N ARG A 107 13.10 15.45 -2.00
CA ARG A 107 12.04 16.23 -2.64
C ARG A 107 11.11 16.78 -1.60
#